data_AF-A0A841M5M3-F1
#
_entry.id   AF-A0A841M5M3-F1
#
_cell.length_a   1.000
_cell.length_b   1.000
_cell.length_c   1.000
_cell.angle_alpha   90.00
_cell.angle_beta   90.00
_cell.angle_gamma   90.00
#
_symmetry.space_group_name_H-M   'P 1'
#
loop_
_entity.id
_entity.type
_entity.pdbx_description
1 polymer ?
#
loop_
_entity_poly.entity_id
_entity_poly.type
_entity_poly.pdbx_seq_one_letter_code
_entity_poly.pdbx_strand_id
1 'polypeptide(L)'
;MKTKIIIDTDPGQDDAVAILLALASPELDILGITTVAGNIPLARTQNNARKICEVAGRKDVKRFAGALRPLLRQLPSLISMLIRMQPMSFSMPVYTGQYCHWMSRIRI
;
A
#
# COMPACT_ATOMS: atom_id res chain seq x y z
N MET A 1 14.58 -18.89 13.05
CA MET A 1 15.20 -17.57 12.82
C MET A 1 14.13 -16.67 12.23
N LYS A 2 14.00 -15.41 12.68
CA LYS A 2 12.97 -14.51 12.12
C LYS A 2 13.41 -13.90 10.80
N THR A 3 12.50 -13.79 9.85
CA THR A 3 12.74 -13.14 8.56
C THR A 3 12.66 -11.64 8.73
N LYS A 4 13.77 -10.94 8.42
CA LYS A 4 13.85 -9.48 8.51
C LYS A 4 13.19 -8.86 7.29
N ILE A 5 12.23 -7.96 7.51
CA ILE A 5 11.49 -7.31 6.43
C ILE A 5 11.33 -5.80 6.65
N ILE A 6 11.19 -5.08 5.55
CA ILE A 6 10.71 -3.70 5.49
C ILE A 6 9.42 -3.72 4.68
N ILE A 7 8.39 -3.04 5.17
CA ILE A 7 7.10 -2.95 4.47
C ILE A 7 7.02 -1.58 3.79
N ASP A 8 6.97 -1.57 2.46
CA ASP A 8 6.73 -0.37 1.65
C ASP A 8 5.31 -0.41 1.10
N THR A 9 4.48 0.58 1.43
CA THR A 9 3.03 0.55 1.17
C THR A 9 2.41 1.95 1.19
N ASP A 10 1.21 2.12 0.65
CA ASP A 10 0.38 3.33 0.73
C ASP A 10 -0.92 3.06 1.53
N PRO A 11 -0.86 2.89 2.87
CA PRO A 11 -1.85 2.11 3.61
C PRO A 11 -3.32 2.47 3.35
N GLY A 12 -3.97 1.60 2.59
CA GLY A 12 -5.41 1.49 2.44
C GLY A 12 -6.01 0.44 3.39
N GLN A 13 -7.23 0.01 3.09
CA GLN A 13 -7.94 -0.99 3.91
C GLN A 13 -7.24 -2.36 3.83
N ASP A 14 -6.83 -2.79 2.64
CA ASP A 14 -6.19 -4.08 2.43
C ASP A 14 -4.78 -4.13 3.05
N ASP A 15 -4.02 -3.04 2.92
CA ASP A 15 -2.70 -2.91 3.54
C ASP A 15 -2.78 -2.94 5.07
N ALA A 16 -3.85 -2.39 5.65
CA ALA A 16 -4.04 -2.41 7.10
C ALA A 16 -4.09 -3.86 7.62
N VAL A 17 -4.82 -4.74 6.92
CA VAL A 17 -4.89 -6.16 7.28
C VAL A 17 -3.52 -6.82 7.12
N ALA A 18 -2.81 -6.55 6.03
CA ALA A 18 -1.48 -7.11 5.78
C ALA A 18 -0.45 -6.67 6.85
N ILE A 19 -0.44 -5.39 7.23
CA ILE A 19 0.43 -4.86 8.27
C ILE A 19 0.09 -5.48 9.63
N LEU A 20 -1.19 -5.58 9.98
CA LEU A 20 -1.62 -6.20 11.24
C LEU A 20 -1.19 -7.67 11.32
N LEU A 21 -1.38 -8.42 10.24
CA LEU A 21 -0.95 -9.81 10.15
C LEU A 21 0.58 -9.93 10.28
N ALA A 22 1.33 -9.05 9.60
CA ALA A 22 2.78 -9.04 9.68
C ALA A 22 3.27 -8.70 11.09
N LEU A 23 2.64 -7.73 11.77
CA LEU A 23 2.98 -7.31 13.14
C LEU A 23 2.67 -8.39 14.19
N ALA A 24 1.67 -9.23 13.93
CA ALA A 24 1.28 -10.35 14.79
C ALA A 24 2.10 -11.62 14.55
N SER A 25 2.77 -11.74 13.40
CA SER A 25 3.53 -12.94 13.06
C SER A 25 4.82 -13.05 13.89
N PRO A 26 5.03 -14.16 14.63
CA PRO A 26 6.27 -14.40 15.34
C PRO A 26 7.46 -14.71 14.42
N GLU A 27 7.18 -15.05 13.15
CA GLU A 27 8.17 -15.41 12.15
C GLU A 27 8.85 -14.19 11.51
N LEU A 28 8.25 -13.00 11.67
CA LEU A 28 8.73 -11.78 11.04
C LEU A 28 9.42 -10.84 12.05
N ASP A 29 10.50 -10.21 11.59
CA ASP A 29 11.20 -9.13 12.26
C ASP A 29 11.07 -7.87 11.41
N ILE A 30 10.09 -7.02 11.77
CA ILE A 30 9.77 -5.80 11.02
C ILE A 30 10.72 -4.69 11.44
N LEU A 31 11.64 -4.35 10.53
CA LEU A 31 12.65 -3.31 10.76
C LEU A 31 12.05 -1.89 10.65
N GLY A 32 10.98 -1.74 9.86
CA GLY A 32 10.26 -0.49 9.70
C GLY A 32 9.22 -0.55 8.57
N ILE A 33 8.40 0.48 8.52
CA ILE A 33 7.37 0.68 7.50
C ILE A 33 7.65 1.99 6.77
N THR A 34 7.74 1.97 5.45
CA THR A 34 7.81 3.15 4.59
C THR A 34 6.46 3.40 3.95
N THR A 35 5.99 4.65 3.98
CA THR A 35 4.71 5.03 3.37
C THR A 35 4.91 5.88 2.14
N VAL A 36 4.22 5.58 1.04
CA VAL A 36 4.23 6.41 -0.18
C VAL A 36 2.84 7.00 -0.48
N ALA A 37 2.78 7.98 -1.38
CA ALA A 37 1.51 8.45 -1.94
C ALA A 37 1.08 7.54 -3.10
N GLY A 38 -0.12 6.95 -2.99
CA GLY A 38 -0.76 6.18 -4.06
C GLY A 38 -2.14 6.72 -4.41
N ASN A 39 -3.20 6.18 -3.81
CA ASN A 39 -4.57 6.65 -4.08
C ASN A 39 -4.98 7.87 -3.25
N ILE A 40 -4.26 8.14 -2.15
CA ILE A 40 -4.49 9.28 -1.26
C ILE A 40 -3.15 9.98 -0.98
N PRO A 41 -3.16 11.27 -0.58
CA PRO A 41 -1.95 12.01 -0.28
C PRO A 41 -1.11 11.36 0.84
N LEU A 42 0.21 11.53 0.78
CA LEU A 42 1.18 10.95 1.73
C LEU A 42 0.84 11.22 3.19
N ALA A 43 0.34 12.42 3.51
CA ALA A 43 -0.05 12.76 4.87
C ALA A 43 -1.14 11.82 5.44
N ARG A 44 -2.05 11.33 4.59
CA ARG A 44 -3.08 10.36 4.99
C ARG A 44 -2.50 8.96 5.11
N THR A 45 -1.67 8.52 4.16
CA THR A 45 -1.06 7.18 4.21
C THR A 45 -0.14 7.03 5.43
N GLN A 46 0.63 8.06 5.75
CA GLN A 46 1.46 8.11 6.96
C GLN A 46 0.61 8.07 8.24
N ASN A 47 -0.50 8.81 8.29
CA ASN A 47 -1.40 8.78 9.44
C ASN A 47 -2.08 7.40 9.60
N ASN A 48 -2.45 6.75 8.49
CA ASN A 48 -3.00 5.40 8.50
C ASN A 48 -1.98 4.40 9.06
N ALA A 49 -0.73 4.40 8.57
CA ALA A 49 0.34 3.56 9.12
C ALA A 49 0.52 3.74 10.63
N ARG A 50 0.49 4.99 11.10
CA ARG A 50 0.57 5.30 12.53
C ARG A 50 -0.59 4.68 13.30
N LYS A 51 -1.84 4.93 12.87
CA LYS A 51 -3.04 4.37 13.53
C LYS A 51 -3.03 2.85 13.57
N ILE A 52 -2.64 2.20 12.47
CA ILE A 52 -2.54 0.74 12.40
C ILE A 52 -1.55 0.21 13.44
N CYS A 53 -0.36 0.80 13.53
CA CYS A 53 0.64 0.43 14.54
C CYS A 53 0.17 0.71 15.97
N GLU A 54 -0.56 1.79 16.20
CA GLU A 54 -1.13 2.13 17.51
C GLU A 54 -2.18 1.11 17.94
N VAL A 55 -3.10 0.73 17.04
CA VAL A 55 -4.12 -0.31 17.29
C VAL A 55 -3.47 -1.67 17.52
N ALA A 56 -2.38 -1.99 16.81
CA ALA A 56 -1.61 -3.21 17.02
C ALA A 56 -0.81 -3.22 18.33
N GLY A 57 -0.77 -2.13 19.10
CA GLY A 57 0.10 -1.99 20.27
C GLY A 57 1.59 -1.93 19.95
N ARG A 58 1.96 -1.72 18.68
CA ARG A 58 3.34 -1.76 18.15
C ARG A 58 3.88 -0.37 17.83
N LYS A 59 3.84 0.53 18.82
CA LYS A 59 4.35 1.90 18.68
C LYS A 59 5.88 1.96 18.48
N ASP A 60 6.58 0.89 18.83
CA ASP A 60 8.02 0.67 18.68
C ASP A 60 8.48 0.61 17.21
N VAL A 61 7.60 0.20 16.30
CA VAL A 61 7.94 0.04 14.88
C VAL A 61 8.22 1.41 14.25
N LYS A 62 9.38 1.55 13.62
CA LYS A 62 9.78 2.78 12.93
C LYS A 62 8.94 2.98 11.67
N ARG A 63 8.50 4.22 11.45
CA ARG A 63 7.69 4.61 10.28
C ARG A 63 8.34 5.79 9.58
N PHE A 64 8.50 5.72 8.27
CA PHE A 64 9.14 6.75 7.47
C PHE A 64 8.28 7.18 6.28
N ALA A 65 8.25 8.48 6.01
CA ALA A 65 7.58 9.04 4.85
C ALA A 65 8.47 8.89 3.60
N GLY A 66 7.91 8.34 2.53
CA GLY A 66 8.55 8.16 1.23
C GLY A 66 8.10 9.22 0.22
N ALA A 67 7.90 8.78 -1.03
CA ALA A 67 7.59 9.69 -2.14
C ALA A 67 6.20 10.36 -2.01
N LEU A 68 6.17 11.69 -2.20
CA LEU A 68 4.95 12.50 -2.17
C LEU A 68 4.05 12.34 -3.41
N ARG A 69 4.61 11.86 -4.53
CA ARG A 69 3.93 11.75 -5.82
C ARG A 69 4.59 10.68 -6.70
N PRO A 70 3.88 10.16 -7.72
CA PRO A 70 4.50 9.29 -8.71
C PRO A 70 5.58 10.05 -9.50
N LEU A 71 6.56 9.31 -10.02
CA LEU A 71 7.69 9.89 -10.75
C LEU A 71 7.26 10.56 -12.06
N LEU A 72 6.40 9.89 -12.85
CA LEU A 72 6.08 10.27 -14.23
C LEU A 72 4.65 10.77 -14.43
N ARG A 73 3.72 10.44 -13.53
CA ARG A 73 2.30 10.74 -13.67
C ARG A 73 1.78 11.54 -12.49
N GLN A 74 0.66 12.23 -12.69
CA GLN A 74 -0.07 12.83 -11.59
C GLN A 74 -0.63 11.75 -10.66
N LEU A 75 -0.74 12.08 -9.38
CA LEU A 75 -1.38 11.23 -8.39
C LEU A 75 -2.85 11.03 -8.79
N PRO A 76 -3.31 9.80 -9.05
CA PRO A 76 -4.70 9.58 -9.43
C PRO A 76 -5.62 9.92 -8.26
N SER A 77 -6.67 10.69 -8.52
CA SER A 77 -7.77 10.89 -7.58
C SER A 77 -8.78 9.75 -7.69
N LEU A 78 -9.56 9.53 -6.62
CA LEU A 78 -10.69 8.58 -6.63
C LEU A 78 -11.63 8.81 -7.84
N ILE A 79 -11.89 10.07 -8.16
CA ILE A 79 -12.72 10.45 -9.33
C ILE A 79 -12.07 10.00 -10.63
N SER A 80 -10.75 10.20 -10.79
CA SER A 80 -10.03 9.74 -12.00
C SER A 80 -10.00 8.21 -12.14
N MET A 81 -10.04 7.47 -11.02
CA MET A 81 -10.17 6.02 -11.04
C MET A 81 -11.60 5.59 -11.42
N LEU A 82 -12.62 6.22 -10.86
CA LEU A 82 -14.02 5.93 -11.19
C LEU A 82 -14.34 6.19 -12.66
N ILE A 83 -13.82 7.27 -13.25
CA ILE A 83 -13.97 7.58 -14.68
C ILE A 83 -13.32 6.49 -15.56
N ARG A 84 -12.19 5.93 -15.12
CA ARG A 84 -11.50 4.81 -15.81
C ARG A 84 -12.20 3.46 -15.63
N MET A 85 -13.15 3.34 -14.69
CA MET A 85 -13.91 2.12 -14.43
C MET A 85 -15.28 2.10 -15.14
N GLN A 86 -15.66 3.17 -15.86
CA GLN A 86 -16.84 3.19 -16.73
C GLN A 86 -16.68 2.15 -17.86
N PRO A 87 -17.77 1.51 -18.33
CA PRO A 87 -17.71 0.14 -18.84
C PRO A 87 -16.75 0.04 -20.01
N MET A 88 -15.76 -0.83 -19.89
CA MET A 88 -14.95 -1.27 -21.01
C MET A 88 -15.91 -1.85 -22.07
N SER A 89 -16.27 -1.03 -23.06
CA SER A 89 -16.83 -1.52 -24.30
C SER A 89 -15.79 -2.48 -24.89
N PHE A 90 -16.24 -3.71 -25.05
CA PHE A 90 -15.48 -4.93 -25.30
C PHE A 90 -14.85 -4.92 -26.71
N SER A 91 -13.91 -4.03 -26.99
CA SER A 91 -13.22 -4.00 -28.29
C SER A 91 -11.96 -3.11 -28.31
N MET A 92 -11.01 -3.28 -27.39
CA MET A 92 -9.62 -2.79 -27.61
C MET A 92 -8.58 -3.60 -26.81
N PRO A 93 -7.33 -3.70 -27.32
CA PRO A 93 -6.36 -4.67 -26.84
C PRO A 93 -5.90 -4.32 -25.43
N VAL A 94 -6.29 -5.18 -24.48
CA VAL A 94 -5.59 -5.58 -23.26
C VAL A 94 -4.36 -4.71 -22.92
N TYR A 95 -4.59 -3.50 -22.40
CA TYR A 95 -3.59 -2.76 -21.62
C TYR A 95 -3.81 -3.07 -20.13
N THR A 96 -3.92 -4.36 -19.79
CA THR A 96 -4.03 -4.86 -18.41
C THR A 96 -2.67 -4.92 -17.71
N GLY A 97 -1.82 -3.90 -17.92
CA GLY A 97 -0.42 -3.93 -17.47
C GLY A 97 -0.16 -3.29 -16.09
N GLN A 98 -1.04 -2.41 -15.59
CA GLN A 98 -0.64 -1.51 -14.49
C GLN A 98 -1.41 -1.67 -13.18
N TYR A 99 -2.61 -2.27 -13.19
CA TYR A 99 -3.38 -2.49 -11.95
C TYR A 99 -3.30 -3.95 -11.46
N CYS A 100 -3.20 -4.94 -12.36
CA CYS A 100 -3.04 -6.35 -11.96
C CYS A 100 -1.62 -6.73 -11.48
N HIS A 101 -0.61 -5.86 -11.63
CA HIS A 101 0.75 -6.20 -11.17
C HIS A 101 0.88 -6.27 -9.63
N TRP A 102 -0.04 -5.64 -8.88
CA TRP A 102 -0.07 -5.70 -7.41
C TRP A 102 -0.68 -7.01 -6.90
N MET A 103 -1.77 -7.49 -7.51
CA MET A 103 -2.40 -8.76 -7.10
C MET A 103 -1.63 -10.02 -7.55
N SER A 104 -0.69 -9.90 -8.50
CA SER A 104 0.04 -11.06 -9.06
C SER A 104 1.35 -11.40 -8.34
N ARG A 105 1.71 -10.71 -7.25
CA ARG A 105 2.92 -11.00 -6.46
C ARG A 105 2.69 -11.52 -5.05
N ILE A 106 1.45 -11.78 -4.64
CA ILE A 106 1.18 -12.60 -3.46
C ILE A 106 1.27 -14.07 -3.88
N ARG A 107 2.49 -14.62 -3.87
CA ARG A 107 2.68 -16.06 -3.65
C ARG A 107 2.71 -16.27 -2.14
N ILE A 108 1.75 -17.06 -1.66
CA ILE A 108 1.81 -17.75 -0.37
C ILE A 108 2.99 -18.73 -0.44
#